data_AF-A0A2M7YTY6-F1
#
_entry.id   AF-A0A2M7YTY6-F1
#
_cell.length_a   1.000
_cell.length_b   1.000
_cell.length_c   1.000
_cell.angle_alpha   90.00
_cell.angle_beta   90.00
_cell.angle_gamma   90.00
#
_symmetry.space_group_name_H-M   'P 1'
#
loop_
_entity.id
_entity.type
_entity.pdbx_description
1 polymer ?
#
loop_
_entity_poly.entity_id
_entity_poly.type
_entity_poly.pdbx_seq_one_letter_code
_entity_poly.pdbx_strand_id
1 'polypeptide(L)'
;MRPDLSAARSATLTATILLLAVLLVGCSYTRILRSRLPSPHRVDDFENAVLFQYEAPQAKHVNLCGNWDDNTWCGTQGTGRFDQTIGAMQDEDHDGVWQVTVPLKAGRYQYKFAVDWGIRWESDQNNPLSEEDGFGGSNSILILH
;
A
#
# COMPACT_ATOMS: atom_id res chain seq x y z
N MET A 1 63.58 15.84 -7.78
CA MET A 1 62.29 16.44 -7.36
C MET A 1 61.33 15.29 -7.10
N ARG A 2 61.10 14.91 -5.84
CA ARG A 2 60.20 13.79 -5.50
C ARG A 2 58.78 14.33 -5.41
N PRO A 3 57.79 13.77 -6.14
CA PRO A 3 56.42 14.24 -6.06
C PRO A 3 55.87 14.00 -4.66
N ASP A 4 55.19 15.00 -4.12
CA ASP A 4 54.60 14.97 -2.78
C ASP A 4 53.42 13.97 -2.75
N LEU A 5 53.68 12.81 -2.16
CA LEU A 5 52.72 11.71 -2.00
C LEU A 5 51.61 12.03 -0.98
N SER A 6 51.74 13.11 -0.20
CA SER A 6 50.76 13.53 0.81
C SER A 6 49.50 14.10 0.16
N ALA A 7 49.66 14.94 -0.88
CA ALA A 7 48.55 15.56 -1.60
C ALA A 7 47.67 14.52 -2.32
N ALA A 8 48.29 13.50 -2.93
CA ALA A 8 47.58 12.45 -3.67
C ALA A 8 46.71 11.54 -2.77
N ARG A 9 47.15 11.29 -1.52
CA ARG A 9 46.40 10.50 -0.52
C ARG A 9 45.21 11.25 0.06
N SER A 10 45.34 12.57 0.25
CA SER A 10 44.25 13.43 0.74
C SER A 10 43.14 13.60 -0.29
N ALA A 11 43.50 13.73 -1.58
CA ALA A 11 42.55 13.85 -2.69
C ALA A 11 41.75 12.55 -2.94
N THR A 12 42.37 11.37 -2.76
CA THR A 12 41.67 10.07 -2.91
C THR A 12 40.71 9.80 -1.75
N LEU A 13 41.08 10.17 -0.53
CA LEU A 13 40.23 10.02 0.67
C LEU A 13 38.98 10.91 0.61
N THR A 14 39.15 12.16 0.17
CA THR A 14 38.02 13.10 0.00
C THR A 14 37.08 12.67 -1.12
N ALA A 15 37.61 12.20 -2.25
CA ALA A 15 36.79 11.69 -3.35
C ALA A 15 36.00 10.42 -2.98
N THR A 16 36.57 9.51 -2.18
CA THR A 16 35.85 8.31 -1.70
C THR A 16 34.76 8.65 -0.68
N ILE A 17 35.01 9.61 0.23
CA ILE A 17 33.99 10.09 1.18
C ILE A 17 32.82 10.75 0.45
N LEU A 18 33.09 11.58 -0.56
CA LEU A 18 32.04 12.20 -1.39
C LEU A 18 31.24 11.16 -2.18
N LEU A 19 31.88 10.14 -2.76
CA LEU A 19 31.20 9.07 -3.47
C LEU A 19 30.31 8.22 -2.54
N LEU A 20 30.79 7.90 -1.33
CA LEU A 20 30.03 7.20 -0.29
C LEU A 20 28.86 8.03 0.24
N ALA A 21 29.03 9.35 0.41
CA ALA A 21 27.95 10.24 0.81
C ALA A 21 26.84 10.28 -0.25
N VAL A 22 27.18 10.35 -1.54
CA VAL A 22 26.21 10.31 -2.64
C VAL A 22 25.45 8.98 -2.70
N LEU A 23 26.10 7.84 -2.42
CA LEU A 23 25.44 6.52 -2.36
C LEU A 23 24.49 6.39 -1.16
N LEU A 24 24.85 6.93 0.01
CA LEU A 24 24.00 6.90 1.21
C LEU A 24 22.81 7.88 1.10
N VAL A 25 23.02 8.99 0.40
CA VAL A 25 22.00 9.97 0.03
C VAL A 25 21.07 9.39 -1.06
N GLY A 26 21.57 8.57 -1.99
CA GLY A 26 20.75 7.98 -3.07
C GLY A 26 19.55 7.15 -2.58
N CYS A 27 19.71 6.39 -1.48
CA CYS A 27 18.63 5.58 -0.91
C CYS A 27 17.57 6.39 -0.14
N SER A 28 17.94 7.57 0.36
CA SER A 28 17.04 8.43 1.14
C SER A 28 16.23 9.37 0.24
N TYR A 29 16.74 9.73 -0.92
CA TYR A 29 16.10 10.69 -1.83
C TYR A 29 14.97 10.08 -2.67
N THR A 30 14.99 8.77 -2.94
CA THR A 30 13.91 8.11 -3.70
C THR A 30 12.62 7.90 -2.90
N ARG A 31 12.68 7.94 -1.56
CA ARG A 31 11.49 7.80 -0.69
C ARG A 31 10.72 9.10 -0.48
N ILE A 32 11.27 10.25 -0.88
CA ILE A 32 10.74 11.57 -0.53
C ILE A 32 9.65 12.06 -1.49
N LEU A 33 9.45 11.41 -2.65
CA LEU A 33 8.54 11.88 -3.70
C LEU A 33 7.54 10.82 -4.22
N ARG A 34 7.09 9.88 -3.39
CA ARG A 34 5.91 9.08 -3.76
C ARG A 34 4.65 9.91 -3.49
N SER A 35 3.86 10.15 -4.53
CA SER A 35 2.51 10.71 -4.37
C SER A 35 1.67 9.73 -3.56
N ARG A 36 0.90 10.24 -2.58
CA ARG A 36 -0.06 9.40 -1.86
C ARG A 36 -1.03 8.78 -2.85
N LEU A 37 -1.38 7.52 -2.64
CA LEU A 37 -2.43 6.88 -3.44
C LEU A 37 -3.75 7.63 -3.24
N PRO A 38 -4.57 7.76 -4.30
CA PRO A 38 -5.91 8.31 -4.17
C PRO A 38 -6.77 7.39 -3.29
N SER A 39 -7.77 7.97 -2.62
CA SER A 39 -8.82 7.18 -1.98
C SER A 39 -9.58 6.35 -3.05
N PRO A 40 -10.32 5.30 -2.65
CA PRO A 40 -11.09 4.51 -3.60
C PRO A 40 -12.05 5.38 -4.41
N HIS A 41 -12.04 5.21 -5.74
CA HIS A 41 -12.77 6.06 -6.66
C HIS A 41 -13.36 5.25 -7.81
N ARG A 42 -14.41 5.79 -8.43
CA ARG A 42 -15.05 5.14 -9.59
C ARG A 42 -14.08 5.10 -10.78
N VAL A 43 -14.15 4.04 -11.56
CA VAL A 43 -13.44 3.89 -12.84
C VAL A 43 -14.42 3.86 -13.99
N ASP A 44 -14.01 4.36 -15.14
CA ASP A 44 -14.87 4.48 -16.33
C ASP A 44 -14.98 3.17 -17.12
N ASP A 45 -14.00 2.27 -16.96
CA ASP A 45 -13.87 1.04 -17.77
C ASP A 45 -14.92 -0.03 -17.44
N PHE A 46 -15.55 0.06 -16.26
CA PHE A 46 -16.53 -0.91 -15.78
C PHE A 46 -17.69 -0.20 -15.09
N GLU A 47 -18.92 -0.54 -15.48
CA GLU A 47 -20.12 0.11 -14.95
C GLU A 47 -20.20 -0.03 -13.43
N ASN A 48 -20.28 1.12 -12.73
CA ASN A 48 -20.35 1.21 -11.27
C ASN A 48 -19.17 0.57 -10.51
N ALA A 49 -18.00 0.41 -11.15
CA ALA A 49 -16.86 -0.15 -10.47
C ALA A 49 -16.02 0.89 -9.73
N VAL A 50 -15.42 0.46 -8.63
CA VAL A 50 -14.55 1.26 -7.78
C VAL A 50 -13.18 0.60 -7.73
N LEU A 51 -12.13 1.38 -8.01
CA LEU A 51 -10.75 0.95 -7.84
C LEU A 51 -10.32 1.17 -6.40
N PHE A 52 -9.79 0.12 -5.79
CA PHE A 52 -9.12 0.15 -4.50
C PHE A 52 -7.64 -0.08 -4.71
N GLN A 53 -6.81 0.70 -4.02
CA GLN A 53 -5.35 0.59 -4.06
C GLN A 53 -4.78 0.57 -2.65
N TYR A 54 -3.72 -0.21 -2.43
CA TYR A 54 -3.06 -0.34 -1.14
C TYR A 54 -1.56 -0.53 -1.28
N GLU A 55 -0.76 0.38 -0.70
CA GLU A 55 0.71 0.28 -0.74
C GLU A 55 1.20 -0.68 0.36
N ALA A 56 1.69 -1.85 -0.05
CA ALA A 56 2.32 -2.81 0.84
C ALA A 56 3.48 -3.53 0.12
N PRO A 57 4.65 -2.88 -0.05
CA PRO A 57 5.75 -3.39 -0.87
C PRO A 57 6.43 -4.66 -0.33
N GLN A 58 6.08 -5.09 0.87
CA GLN A 58 6.61 -6.29 1.52
C GLN A 58 5.54 -7.34 1.77
N ALA A 59 4.27 -7.05 1.43
CA ALA A 59 3.20 -8.02 1.55
C ALA A 59 3.41 -9.14 0.54
N LYS A 60 3.00 -10.35 0.94
CA LYS A 60 3.01 -11.50 0.04
C LYS A 60 1.64 -11.78 -0.56
N HIS A 61 0.59 -11.26 0.07
CA HIS A 61 -0.80 -11.43 -0.32
C HIS A 61 -1.63 -10.33 0.32
N VAL A 62 -2.55 -9.74 -0.42
CA VAL A 62 -3.48 -8.73 0.10
C VAL A 62 -4.90 -9.06 -0.37
N ASN A 63 -5.85 -8.96 0.56
CA ASN A 63 -7.27 -9.01 0.25
C ASN A 63 -7.93 -7.69 0.67
N LEU A 64 -8.86 -7.22 -0.17
CA LEU A 64 -9.84 -6.21 0.20
C LEU A 64 -11.02 -6.92 0.89
N CYS A 65 -11.27 -6.59 2.15
CA CYS A 65 -12.34 -7.16 2.94
C CYS A 65 -13.35 -6.09 3.32
N GLY A 66 -14.64 -6.31 3.08
CA GLY A 66 -15.68 -5.34 3.41
C GLY A 66 -17.08 -5.93 3.46
N ASN A 67 -18.05 -5.08 3.77
CA ASN A 67 -19.39 -5.48 4.19
C ASN A 67 -20.42 -5.69 3.04
N TRP A 68 -19.98 -5.89 1.80
CA TRP A 68 -20.88 -6.20 0.68
C TRP A 68 -21.11 -7.72 0.50
N ASP A 69 -22.22 -8.06 -0.16
CA ASP A 69 -22.84 -9.40 -0.15
C ASP A 69 -21.90 -10.55 -0.54
N ASP A 70 -21.06 -10.37 -1.56
CA ASP A 70 -20.15 -11.44 -2.02
C ASP A 70 -18.80 -11.46 -1.27
N ASN A 71 -18.52 -10.44 -0.45
CA ASN A 71 -17.26 -10.33 0.28
C ASN A 71 -17.41 -10.72 1.75
N THR A 72 -18.41 -10.19 2.45
CA THR A 72 -18.73 -10.51 3.86
C THR A 72 -17.51 -10.55 4.78
N TRP A 73 -16.64 -9.53 4.66
CA TRP A 73 -15.35 -9.44 5.35
C TRP A 73 -14.41 -10.62 5.02
N CYS A 74 -14.20 -10.86 3.72
CA CYS A 74 -13.44 -11.99 3.22
C CYS A 74 -13.93 -13.34 3.79
N GLY A 75 -15.25 -13.52 3.83
CA GLY A 75 -15.93 -14.73 4.31
C GLY A 75 -16.06 -14.85 5.83
N THR A 76 -15.43 -13.98 6.60
CA THR A 76 -15.40 -14.10 8.07
C THR A 76 -16.75 -13.87 8.71
N GLN A 77 -17.58 -12.98 8.17
CA GLN A 77 -18.92 -12.73 8.71
C GLN A 77 -19.89 -13.89 8.42
N GLY A 78 -19.77 -14.56 7.28
CA GLY A 78 -20.63 -15.68 6.90
C GLY A 78 -20.22 -17.02 7.51
N THR A 79 -18.92 -17.33 7.47
CA THR A 79 -18.38 -18.65 7.83
C THR A 79 -17.58 -18.66 9.13
N GLY A 80 -17.25 -17.49 9.68
CA GLY A 80 -16.32 -17.36 10.79
C GLY A 80 -14.85 -17.62 10.41
N ARG A 81 -14.55 -17.83 9.12
CA ARG A 81 -13.20 -18.11 8.62
C ARG A 81 -12.81 -17.14 7.53
N PHE A 82 -11.55 -16.73 7.56
CA PHE A 82 -10.95 -15.95 6.48
C PHE A 82 -10.74 -16.83 5.25
N ASP A 83 -11.22 -16.37 4.10
CA ASP A 83 -11.00 -16.99 2.80
C ASP A 83 -10.10 -16.08 1.94
N GLN A 84 -8.87 -16.54 1.70
CA GLN A 84 -7.87 -15.81 0.91
C GLN A 84 -8.27 -15.59 -0.55
N THR A 85 -9.28 -16.30 -1.07
CA THR A 85 -9.75 -16.18 -2.45
C THR A 85 -10.76 -15.05 -2.63
N ILE A 86 -11.37 -14.57 -1.55
CA ILE A 86 -12.39 -13.52 -1.57
C ILE A 86 -11.71 -12.16 -1.51
N GLY A 87 -11.94 -11.31 -2.52
CA GLY A 87 -11.39 -9.95 -2.56
C GLY A 87 -9.87 -9.90 -2.73
N ALA A 88 -9.24 -10.94 -3.30
CA ALA A 88 -7.81 -10.94 -3.57
C ALA A 88 -7.40 -9.77 -4.48
N MET A 89 -6.32 -9.08 -4.11
CA MET A 89 -5.77 -7.94 -4.85
C MET A 89 -4.55 -8.38 -5.68
N GLN A 90 -4.21 -7.58 -6.69
CA GLN A 90 -3.15 -7.87 -7.66
C GLN A 90 -2.07 -6.78 -7.63
N ASP A 91 -0.82 -7.19 -7.81
CA ASP A 91 0.38 -6.33 -7.93
C ASP A 91 1.20 -6.88 -9.11
N GLU A 92 0.67 -6.77 -10.33
CA GLU A 92 1.24 -7.42 -11.51
C GLU A 92 2.57 -6.80 -11.93
N ASP A 93 2.74 -5.49 -11.73
CA ASP A 93 3.96 -4.76 -12.03
C ASP A 93 5.00 -4.82 -10.90
N HIS A 94 4.65 -5.40 -9.75
CA HIS A 94 5.51 -5.60 -8.59
C HIS A 94 6.08 -4.29 -8.04
N ASP A 95 5.31 -3.20 -8.13
CA ASP A 95 5.70 -1.89 -7.63
C ASP A 95 5.39 -1.71 -6.12
N GLY A 96 4.68 -2.69 -5.55
CA GLY A 96 4.24 -2.73 -4.16
C GLY A 96 2.87 -2.11 -3.91
N VAL A 97 2.14 -1.73 -4.95
CA VAL A 97 0.78 -1.21 -4.90
C VAL A 97 -0.19 -2.27 -5.37
N TRP A 98 -0.92 -2.83 -4.40
CA TRP A 98 -1.94 -3.82 -4.62
C TRP A 98 -3.21 -3.14 -5.10
N GLN A 99 -3.89 -3.73 -6.10
CA GLN A 99 -5.07 -3.14 -6.73
C GLN A 99 -6.18 -4.17 -6.93
N VAL A 100 -7.43 -3.72 -6.80
CA VAL A 100 -8.62 -4.49 -7.20
C VAL A 100 -9.74 -3.54 -7.60
N THR A 101 -10.50 -3.92 -8.62
CA THR A 101 -11.67 -3.18 -9.07
C THR A 101 -12.93 -3.97 -8.71
N VAL A 102 -13.84 -3.34 -7.96
CA VAL A 102 -15.04 -4.00 -7.44
C VAL A 102 -16.30 -3.25 -7.90
N PRO A 103 -17.28 -3.91 -8.53
CA PRO A 103 -18.58 -3.31 -8.84
C PRO A 103 -19.36 -3.06 -7.54
N LEU A 104 -19.64 -1.78 -7.24
CA LEU A 104 -20.37 -1.38 -6.04
C LEU A 104 -21.48 -0.38 -6.40
N LYS A 105 -22.68 -0.68 -5.92
CA LYS A 105 -23.85 0.20 -6.05
C LYS A 105 -23.68 1.45 -5.17
N ALA A 106 -24.52 2.46 -5.39
CA ALA A 106 -24.63 3.56 -4.44
C ALA A 106 -24.97 3.02 -3.04
N GLY A 107 -24.30 3.54 -2.02
CA GLY A 107 -24.37 2.99 -0.66
C GLY A 107 -23.20 3.44 0.22
N ARG A 108 -23.24 2.99 1.47
CA ARG A 108 -22.19 3.21 2.47
C ARG A 108 -21.55 1.86 2.82
N TYR A 109 -20.26 1.74 2.58
CA TYR A 109 -19.49 0.52 2.80
C TYR A 109 -18.41 0.73 3.85
N GLN A 110 -18.16 -0.32 4.62
CA GLN A 110 -17.00 -0.46 5.49
C GLN A 110 -16.02 -1.43 4.86
N TYR A 111 -14.72 -1.13 4.92
CA TYR A 111 -13.69 -2.01 4.41
C TYR A 111 -12.36 -1.89 5.18
N LYS A 112 -11.52 -2.91 4.99
CA LYS A 112 -10.13 -3.01 5.43
C LYS A 112 -9.31 -3.83 4.44
N PHE A 113 -7.99 -3.78 4.59
CA PHE A 113 -7.06 -4.65 3.90
C PHE A 113 -6.57 -5.75 4.84
N ALA A 114 -6.75 -7.00 4.42
CA ALA A 114 -6.16 -8.15 5.09
C ALA A 114 -4.83 -8.49 4.40
N VAL A 115 -3.73 -8.34 5.14
CA VAL A 115 -2.35 -8.44 4.63
C VAL A 115 -1.72 -9.74 5.13
N ASP A 116 -0.92 -10.36 4.26
CA ASP A 116 -0.22 -11.62 4.50
C ASP A 116 -1.18 -12.74 4.93
N TRP A 117 -2.18 -13.04 4.09
CA TRP A 117 -3.20 -14.07 4.35
C TRP A 117 -4.02 -13.84 5.63
N GLY A 118 -4.34 -12.58 5.91
CA GLY A 118 -5.19 -12.21 7.05
C GLY A 118 -4.48 -12.21 8.40
N ILE A 119 -3.13 -12.26 8.41
CA ILE A 119 -2.33 -12.09 9.64
C ILE A 119 -2.50 -10.66 10.19
N ARG A 120 -2.60 -9.66 9.31
CA ARG A 120 -2.77 -8.25 9.69
C ARG A 120 -4.01 -7.67 9.02
N TRP A 121 -4.75 -6.85 9.76
CA TRP A 121 -5.93 -6.13 9.27
C TRP A 121 -5.69 -4.64 9.42
N GLU A 122 -5.59 -3.95 8.29
CA GLU A 122 -5.16 -2.56 8.23
C GLU A 122 -6.26 -1.72 7.59
N SER A 123 -6.51 -0.54 8.16
CA SER A 123 -7.37 0.46 7.54
C SER A 123 -6.62 1.17 6.41
N ASP A 124 -7.38 1.72 5.47
CA ASP A 124 -6.86 2.56 4.41
C ASP A 124 -6.35 3.89 5.00
N GLN A 125 -5.02 4.03 5.07
CA GLN A 125 -4.36 5.24 5.57
C GLN A 125 -4.56 6.45 4.64
N ASN A 126 -4.96 6.24 3.39
CA ASN A 126 -5.23 7.28 2.41
C ASN A 126 -6.71 7.68 2.38
N ASN A 127 -7.57 7.01 3.14
CA ASN A 127 -8.97 7.37 3.29
C ASN A 127 -9.19 8.12 4.61
N PRO A 128 -9.55 9.42 4.58
CA PRO A 128 -9.81 10.17 5.81
C PRO A 128 -11.11 9.77 6.51
N LEU A 129 -12.01 9.04 5.84
CA LEU A 129 -13.26 8.57 6.42
C LEU A 129 -13.06 7.20 7.06
N SER A 130 -13.27 7.13 8.37
CA SER A 130 -13.19 5.89 9.13
C SER A 130 -14.24 5.84 10.24
N GLU A 131 -14.46 4.65 10.76
CA GLU A 131 -15.37 4.38 11.88
C GLU A 131 -14.71 3.34 12.81
N GLU A 132 -14.89 3.48 14.12
CA GLU A 132 -14.36 2.51 15.08
C GLU A 132 -14.96 1.12 14.86
N ASP A 133 -14.14 0.08 14.98
CA ASP A 133 -14.57 -1.30 14.74
C ASP A 133 -15.04 -2.05 15.99
N GLY A 134 -14.95 -1.43 17.17
CA GLY A 134 -15.32 -2.02 18.46
C GLY A 134 -14.25 -2.95 19.08
N PHE A 135 -13.10 -3.14 18.43
CA PHE A 135 -11.98 -3.97 18.90
C PHE A 135 -10.69 -3.17 19.11
N GLY A 136 -10.80 -1.84 19.18
CA GLY A 136 -9.65 -0.94 19.33
C GLY A 136 -8.99 -0.56 18.00
N GLY A 137 -9.59 -0.91 16.86
CA GLY A 137 -9.20 -0.46 15.53
C GLY A 137 -10.28 0.39 14.86
N SER A 138 -10.12 0.61 13.56
CA SER A 138 -11.11 1.33 12.74
C SER A 138 -11.25 0.71 11.36
N ASN A 139 -12.46 0.74 10.80
CA ASN A 139 -12.77 0.41 9.42
C ASN A 139 -12.74 1.68 8.58
N SER A 140 -12.28 1.59 7.34
CA SER A 140 -12.38 2.70 6.37
C SER A 140 -13.79 2.76 5.79
N ILE A 141 -14.28 3.97 5.53
CA ILE A 141 -15.64 4.21 5.02
C ILE A 141 -15.59 4.67 3.57
N LEU A 142 -16.35 3.99 2.71
CA LEU A 142 -16.61 4.41 1.33
C LEU A 142 -18.08 4.80 1.20
N ILE A 143 -18.34 6.00 0.70
CA ILE A 143 -19.69 6.47 0.39
C ILE A 143 -19.80 6.66 -1.11
N LEU A 144 -20.73 5.95 -1.73
CA LEU A 144 -21.05 6.02 -3.15
C LEU A 144 -22.44 6.64 -3.31
N HIS A 145 -22.51 7.67 -4.13
CA HIS A 145 -23.75 8.33 -4.55
C HIS A 145 -24.13 7.91 -5.97
#